data_AF-A0A651E316-F1
#
_entry.id   AF-A0A651E316-F1
#
_cell.length_a   1.000
_cell.length_b   1.000
_cell.length_c   1.000
_cell.angle_alpha   90.00
_cell.angle_beta   90.00
_cell.angle_gamma   90.00
#
_symmetry.space_group_name_H-M   'P 1'
#
loop_
_entity.id
_entity.type
_entity.pdbx_description
1 polymer ?
#
loop_
_entity_poly.entity_id
_entity_poly.type
_entity_poly.pdbx_seq_one_letter_code
_entity_poly.pdbx_strand_id
1 'polypeptide(L)'
;MATFTAQVLIGSSHPNHDGIIPTHALLVSENSRAALVLMPFGVHEGEVRADDATNPRRIVWIPHPAHVVDDLVLQVLVHVMREPAVSSGAEEIIPGLTTAEHVDLSELNAADRGTLSALCLGVAFIPKLVVTLLGGSLLTPNITRFGDYTMDIEICSVAYQRQYSGWSKKTHISGDLEGIQSL
;
A
#
# COMPACT_ATOMS: atom_id res chain seq x y z
N MET A 1 14.17 -2.66 -15.35
CA MET A 1 14.46 -3.21 -14.02
C MET A 1 13.56 -2.46 -13.06
N ALA A 2 12.64 -3.14 -12.37
CA ALA A 2 11.70 -2.47 -11.47
C ALA A 2 12.39 -2.07 -10.16
N THR A 3 12.03 -0.91 -9.63
CA THR A 3 12.55 -0.39 -8.36
C THR A 3 11.38 -0.21 -7.41
N PHE A 4 11.52 -0.62 -6.15
CA PHE A 4 10.51 -0.32 -5.14
C PHE A 4 10.71 1.10 -4.63
N THR A 5 9.66 1.90 -4.65
CA THR A 5 9.71 3.32 -4.27
C THR A 5 8.82 3.63 -3.06
N ALA A 6 7.99 2.70 -2.63
CA ALA A 6 7.31 2.78 -1.34
C ALA A 6 7.06 1.40 -0.75
N GLN A 7 6.93 1.38 0.58
CA GLN A 7 6.50 0.24 1.37
C GLN A 7 5.38 0.69 2.29
N VAL A 8 4.34 -0.12 2.43
CA VAL A 8 3.26 0.08 3.38
C VAL A 8 3.17 -1.14 4.28
N LEU A 9 3.36 -0.96 5.59
CA LEU A 9 3.03 -1.98 6.57
C LEU A 9 1.56 -1.85 6.96
N ILE A 10 0.86 -2.98 7.04
CA ILE A 10 -0.58 -3.05 7.31
C ILE A 10 -0.77 -3.95 8.53
N GLY A 11 -1.55 -3.49 9.50
CA GLY A 11 -1.76 -4.23 10.74
C GLY A 11 -2.55 -3.45 11.78
N SER A 12 -2.39 -3.83 13.04
CA SER A 12 -3.04 -3.16 14.17
C SER A 12 -2.09 -2.23 14.90
N SER A 13 -2.64 -1.14 15.45
CA SER A 13 -1.95 -0.28 16.42
C SER A 13 -1.60 -1.10 17.67
N HIS A 14 -0.40 -0.94 18.21
CA HIS A 14 -0.06 -1.58 19.48
C HIS A 14 -0.91 -0.94 20.60
N PRO A 15 -1.63 -1.73 21.43
CA PRO A 15 -2.64 -1.17 22.34
C PRO A 15 -2.06 -0.31 23.47
N ASN A 16 -0.78 -0.53 23.82
CA ASN A 16 -0.14 0.13 24.97
C ASN A 16 1.02 1.06 24.58
N HIS A 17 1.44 1.08 23.31
CA HIS A 17 2.64 1.77 22.85
C HIS A 17 2.41 2.28 21.42
N ASP A 18 3.24 3.25 21.00
CA ASP A 18 3.27 3.63 19.59
C ASP A 18 3.82 2.50 18.71
N GLY A 19 3.55 2.60 17.40
CA GLY A 19 3.98 1.62 16.40
C GLY A 19 2.85 0.71 15.90
N ILE A 20 3.25 -0.39 15.25
CA ILE A 20 2.35 -1.29 14.51
C ILE A 20 2.70 -2.76 14.79
N ILE A 21 1.68 -3.62 14.86
CA ILE A 21 1.78 -5.07 14.80
C ILE A 21 1.41 -5.50 13.37
N PRO A 22 2.39 -5.64 12.46
CA PRO A 22 2.09 -5.83 11.05
C PRO A 22 1.76 -7.29 10.75
N THR A 23 0.80 -7.47 9.85
CA THR A 23 0.39 -8.78 9.30
C THR A 23 0.64 -8.89 7.80
N HIS A 24 0.71 -7.75 7.12
CA HIS A 24 0.95 -7.66 5.68
C HIS A 24 1.88 -6.50 5.35
N ALA A 25 2.52 -6.61 4.19
CA ALA A 25 3.26 -5.53 3.56
C ALA A 25 2.77 -5.36 2.13
N LEU A 26 2.69 -4.11 1.69
CA LEU A 26 2.43 -3.74 0.31
C LEU A 26 3.61 -2.95 -0.22
N LEU A 27 4.18 -3.38 -1.34
CA LEU A 27 5.29 -2.71 -2.01
C LEU A 27 4.79 -2.00 -3.27
N VAL A 28 5.22 -0.77 -3.48
CA VAL A 28 4.99 -0.03 -4.73
C VAL A 28 6.21 -0.21 -5.61
N SER A 29 6.06 -1.05 -6.63
CA SER A 29 7.08 -1.35 -7.63
C SER A 29 6.90 -0.47 -8.85
N GLU A 30 7.93 0.27 -9.23
CA GLU A 30 7.84 1.28 -10.28
C GLU A 30 8.92 1.10 -11.35
N ASN A 31 8.47 1.27 -12.59
CA ASN A 31 9.23 1.35 -13.84
C ASN A 31 8.25 1.83 -14.92
N SER A 32 8.30 1.28 -16.14
CA SER A 32 7.35 1.57 -17.23
C SER A 32 5.87 1.41 -16.85
N ARG A 33 5.53 0.52 -15.90
CA ARG A 33 4.21 0.39 -15.28
C ARG A 33 4.38 0.19 -13.78
N ALA A 34 3.60 0.91 -12.97
CA ALA A 34 3.57 0.73 -11.53
C ALA A 34 2.82 -0.55 -11.15
N ALA A 35 3.14 -1.13 -9.99
CA ALA A 35 2.42 -2.26 -9.44
C ALA A 35 2.38 -2.19 -7.90
N LEU A 36 1.21 -2.47 -7.34
CA LEU A 36 0.99 -2.68 -5.91
C LEU A 36 1.13 -4.17 -5.62
N VAL A 37 2.14 -4.54 -4.84
CA VAL A 37 2.48 -5.93 -4.52
C VAL A 37 2.17 -6.18 -3.06
N LEU A 38 1.02 -6.76 -2.76
CA LEU A 38 0.59 -7.15 -1.43
C LEU A 38 1.08 -8.57 -1.10
N MET A 39 1.63 -8.75 0.10
CA MET A 39 2.11 -10.04 0.59
C MET A 39 1.97 -10.13 2.12
N PRO A 40 1.85 -11.35 2.67
CA PRO A 40 1.96 -11.56 4.11
C PRO A 40 3.30 -11.04 4.66
N PHE A 41 3.28 -10.51 5.88
CA PHE A 41 4.47 -9.96 6.54
C PHE A 41 4.39 -10.13 8.07
N GLY A 42 5.54 -10.09 8.73
CA GLY A 42 5.63 -10.15 10.19
C GLY A 42 6.00 -11.54 10.73
N VAL A 43 6.29 -11.57 12.03
CA VAL A 43 6.74 -12.77 12.76
C VAL A 43 5.66 -13.13 13.76
N HIS A 44 4.52 -13.63 13.29
CA HIS A 44 3.59 -14.31 14.19
C HIS A 44 4.03 -15.77 14.25
N GLU A 45 4.84 -16.09 15.26
CA GLU A 45 5.13 -17.48 15.63
C GLU A 45 3.79 -18.19 15.91
N GLY A 46 3.31 -18.97 14.93
CA GLY A 46 2.23 -19.94 15.13
C GLY A 46 0.91 -19.71 14.39
N GLU A 47 0.66 -18.57 13.75
CA GLU A 47 -0.68 -18.29 13.18
C GLU A 47 -0.75 -18.22 11.64
N VAL A 48 0.36 -17.92 10.95
CA VAL A 48 0.37 -17.98 9.48
C VAL A 48 0.84 -19.36 9.05
N ARG A 49 -0.10 -20.30 9.01
CA ARG A 49 0.09 -21.61 8.37
C ARG A 49 0.41 -21.41 6.89
N ALA A 50 1.57 -21.90 6.45
CA ALA A 50 2.02 -21.85 5.04
C ALA A 50 1.08 -22.60 4.06
N ASP A 51 0.11 -23.30 4.63
CA ASP A 51 -0.91 -24.17 4.08
C ASP A 51 -2.35 -23.61 4.17
N ASP A 52 -2.53 -22.36 4.65
CA ASP A 52 -3.84 -21.71 4.54
C ASP A 52 -4.08 -21.28 3.08
N ALA A 53 -4.77 -22.15 2.33
CA ALA A 53 -5.13 -21.94 0.94
C ALA A 53 -5.98 -20.66 0.71
N THR A 54 -6.46 -20.01 1.78
CA THR A 54 -7.19 -18.75 1.70
C THR A 54 -6.29 -17.52 1.76
N ASN A 55 -5.01 -17.65 2.15
CA ASN A 55 -4.11 -16.50 2.24
C ASN A 55 -3.28 -16.39 0.95
N PRO A 56 -3.61 -15.46 0.04
CA PRO A 56 -2.91 -15.33 -1.22
C PRO A 56 -1.45 -14.99 -0.95
N ARG A 57 -0.53 -15.85 -1.43
CA ARG A 57 0.91 -15.72 -1.16
C ARG A 57 1.48 -14.39 -1.63
N ARG A 58 0.90 -13.82 -2.69
CA ARG A 58 1.27 -12.55 -3.30
C ARG A 58 0.17 -12.09 -4.25
N ILE A 59 -0.28 -10.86 -4.11
CA ILE A 59 -1.27 -10.24 -5.00
C ILE A 59 -0.65 -9.01 -5.65
N VAL A 60 -0.85 -8.85 -6.95
CA VAL A 60 -0.25 -7.79 -7.75
C VAL A 60 -1.32 -7.04 -8.51
N TRP A 61 -1.53 -5.78 -8.17
CA TRP A 61 -2.45 -4.91 -8.89
C TRP A 61 -1.68 -3.84 -9.66
N ILE A 62 -2.09 -3.55 -10.89
CA ILE A 62 -1.59 -2.40 -11.65
C ILE A 62 -2.54 -1.23 -11.37
N PRO A 63 -2.12 -0.22 -10.59
CA PRO A 63 -2.99 0.88 -10.21
C PRO A 63 -3.12 1.91 -11.33
N HIS A 64 -4.13 2.76 -11.23
CA HIS A 64 -4.19 4.00 -11.99
C HIS A 64 -3.29 5.08 -11.35
N PRO A 65 -2.44 5.78 -12.11
CA PRO A 65 -1.48 6.74 -11.58
C PRO A 65 -2.07 7.84 -10.67
N ALA A 66 -3.23 8.37 -11.04
CA ALA A 66 -3.91 9.42 -10.28
C ALA A 66 -4.79 8.92 -9.12
N HIS A 67 -4.97 7.60 -8.97
CA HIS A 67 -5.88 6.99 -7.99
C HIS A 67 -5.20 5.87 -7.20
N VAL A 68 -3.86 5.87 -7.18
CA VAL A 68 -3.06 4.79 -6.58
C VAL A 68 -3.36 4.57 -5.09
N VAL A 69 -3.75 5.62 -4.36
CA VAL A 69 -4.15 5.50 -2.95
C VAL A 69 -5.50 4.80 -2.83
N ASP A 70 -6.49 5.15 -3.65
CA ASP A 70 -7.79 4.46 -3.67
C ASP A 70 -7.61 2.97 -4.04
N ASP A 71 -6.78 2.68 -5.05
CA ASP A 71 -6.51 1.31 -5.50
C ASP A 71 -5.75 0.50 -4.41
N LEU A 72 -4.84 1.14 -3.67
CA LEU A 72 -4.14 0.54 -2.54
C LEU A 72 -5.09 0.21 -1.39
N VAL A 73 -5.94 1.16 -1.00
CA VAL A 73 -6.93 0.96 0.07
C VAL A 73 -7.93 -0.13 -0.33
N LEU A 74 -8.38 -0.14 -1.58
CA LEU A 74 -9.24 -1.19 -2.12
C LEU A 74 -8.57 -2.57 -1.99
N GLN A 75 -7.29 -2.69 -2.33
CA GLN A 75 -6.55 -3.95 -2.21
C GLN A 75 -6.49 -4.44 -0.75
N VAL A 76 -6.29 -3.53 0.21
CA VAL A 76 -6.32 -3.83 1.65
C VAL A 76 -7.70 -4.30 2.09
N LEU A 77 -8.75 -3.58 1.71
CA LEU A 77 -10.14 -3.90 2.07
C LEU A 77 -10.58 -5.26 1.52
N VAL A 78 -10.21 -5.57 0.27
CA VAL A 78 -10.59 -6.82 -0.41
C VAL A 78 -9.81 -8.01 0.12
N HIS A 79 -8.49 -7.89 0.28
CA HIS A 79 -7.65 -9.07 0.52
C HIS A 79 -7.13 -9.22 1.94
N VAL A 80 -6.95 -8.11 2.67
CA VAL A 80 -6.51 -8.16 4.08
C VAL A 80 -7.71 -8.25 5.01
N MET A 81 -8.66 -7.33 4.86
CA MET A 81 -9.87 -7.32 5.70
C MET A 81 -10.94 -8.27 5.20
N ARG A 82 -11.00 -8.52 3.89
CA ARG A 82 -12.12 -9.20 3.22
C ARG A 82 -13.46 -8.54 3.59
N GLU A 83 -13.48 -7.22 3.57
CA GLU A 83 -14.62 -6.40 3.99
C GLU A 83 -15.82 -6.73 3.09
N PRO A 84 -16.93 -7.29 3.63
CA PRO A 84 -17.97 -7.89 2.79
C PRO A 84 -18.62 -6.92 1.81
N ALA A 85 -18.96 -5.70 2.25
CA ALA A 85 -19.61 -4.71 1.39
C ALA A 85 -18.72 -4.27 0.22
N VAL A 86 -17.44 -4.06 0.50
CA VAL A 86 -16.45 -3.68 -0.52
C VAL A 86 -16.17 -4.85 -1.45
N SER A 87 -16.00 -6.06 -0.90
CA SER A 87 -15.69 -7.26 -1.67
C SER A 87 -16.81 -7.59 -2.65
N SER A 88 -18.07 -7.59 -2.20
CA SER A 88 -19.22 -7.83 -3.07
C SER A 88 -19.39 -6.74 -4.13
N GLY A 89 -19.31 -5.46 -3.76
CA GLY A 89 -19.45 -4.37 -4.72
C GLY A 89 -18.33 -4.35 -5.76
N ALA A 90 -17.11 -4.71 -5.34
CA ALA A 90 -15.97 -4.78 -6.24
C ALA A 90 -16.03 -5.99 -7.19
N GLU A 91 -16.58 -7.12 -6.74
CA GLU A 91 -16.83 -8.32 -7.57
C GLU A 91 -17.92 -8.07 -8.64
N GLU A 92 -18.92 -7.23 -8.35
CA GLU A 92 -19.94 -6.81 -9.32
C GLU A 92 -19.34 -5.98 -10.46
N ILE A 93 -18.35 -5.14 -10.15
CA ILE A 93 -17.68 -4.26 -11.12
C ILE A 93 -16.57 -5.03 -11.87
N ILE A 94 -15.80 -5.83 -11.14
CA ILE A 94 -14.64 -6.57 -11.64
C ILE A 94 -14.81 -8.04 -11.22
N PRO A 95 -15.47 -8.87 -12.05
CA PRO A 95 -15.65 -10.29 -11.74
C PRO A 95 -14.31 -11.01 -11.55
N GLY A 96 -14.20 -11.78 -10.48
CA GLY A 96 -13.02 -12.52 -10.04
C GLY A 96 -12.06 -11.74 -9.15
N LEU A 97 -12.28 -10.45 -8.90
CA LEU A 97 -11.33 -9.58 -8.18
C LEU A 97 -10.90 -10.15 -6.82
N THR A 98 -11.84 -10.70 -6.06
CA THR A 98 -11.59 -11.23 -4.71
C THR A 98 -10.64 -12.43 -4.68
N THR A 99 -10.51 -13.15 -5.81
CA THR A 99 -9.66 -14.35 -5.95
C THR A 99 -8.46 -14.15 -6.88
N ALA A 100 -8.43 -13.04 -7.61
CA ALA A 100 -7.39 -12.76 -8.59
C ALA A 100 -6.06 -12.40 -7.92
N GLU A 101 -5.00 -13.13 -8.26
CA GLU A 101 -3.64 -12.77 -7.87
C GLU A 101 -3.09 -11.58 -8.67
N HIS A 102 -3.64 -11.33 -9.87
CA HIS A 102 -3.19 -10.27 -10.77
C HIS A 102 -4.39 -9.51 -11.33
N VAL A 103 -4.43 -8.19 -11.14
CA VAL A 103 -5.52 -7.32 -11.60
C VAL A 103 -4.93 -6.07 -12.24
N ASP A 104 -5.54 -5.62 -13.33
CA ASP A 104 -5.18 -4.37 -13.99
C ASP A 104 -6.29 -3.34 -13.80
N LEU A 105 -6.03 -2.33 -12.97
CA LEU A 105 -6.96 -1.24 -12.70
C LEU A 105 -6.59 0.02 -13.48
N SER A 106 -5.53 0.02 -14.30
CA SER A 106 -5.03 1.25 -14.92
C SER A 106 -6.02 1.87 -15.90
N GLU A 107 -6.89 1.06 -16.51
CA GLU A 107 -7.86 1.49 -17.51
C GLU A 107 -9.31 1.48 -17.00
N LEU A 108 -9.53 1.27 -15.69
CA LEU A 108 -10.89 1.29 -15.13
C LEU A 108 -11.52 2.68 -15.34
N ASN A 109 -12.75 2.69 -15.88
CA ASN A 109 -13.45 3.92 -16.21
C ASN A 109 -13.81 4.74 -14.95
N ALA A 110 -14.09 6.03 -15.14
CA ALA A 110 -14.32 6.95 -14.02
C ALA A 110 -15.57 6.62 -13.18
N ALA A 111 -16.62 6.05 -13.79
CA ALA A 111 -17.86 5.72 -13.08
C ALA A 111 -17.66 4.54 -12.12
N ASP A 112 -17.05 3.47 -12.61
CA ASP A 112 -16.69 2.30 -11.81
C ASP A 112 -15.70 2.68 -10.70
N ARG A 113 -14.71 3.50 -11.03
CA ARG A 113 -13.71 3.97 -10.06
C ARG A 113 -14.34 4.84 -8.97
N GLY A 114 -15.27 5.72 -9.34
CA GLY A 114 -16.04 6.52 -8.37
C GLY A 114 -16.87 5.64 -7.44
N THR A 115 -17.45 4.56 -7.96
CA THR A 115 -18.24 3.60 -7.17
C THR A 115 -17.36 2.83 -6.19
N LEU A 116 -16.22 2.30 -6.64
CA LEU A 116 -15.25 1.62 -5.76
C LEU A 116 -14.72 2.55 -4.67
N SER A 117 -14.36 3.78 -5.04
CA SER A 117 -13.88 4.78 -4.08
C SER A 117 -14.93 5.09 -3.00
N ALA A 118 -16.20 5.25 -3.40
CA ALA A 118 -17.30 5.48 -2.45
C ALA A 118 -17.51 4.29 -1.51
N LEU A 119 -17.39 3.05 -2.00
CA LEU A 119 -17.43 1.85 -1.16
C LEU A 119 -16.32 1.87 -0.11
N CYS A 120 -15.08 2.17 -0.52
CA CYS A 120 -13.93 2.23 0.39
C CYS A 120 -14.08 3.34 1.44
N LEU A 121 -14.56 4.52 1.05
CA LEU A 121 -14.80 5.65 1.96
C LEU A 121 -15.92 5.38 2.98
N GLY A 122 -16.84 4.47 2.67
CA GLY A 122 -17.92 4.05 3.57
C GLY A 122 -17.48 3.11 4.70
N VAL A 123 -16.25 2.61 4.69
CA VAL A 123 -15.74 1.69 5.71
C VAL A 123 -15.35 2.47 6.97
N ALA A 124 -15.94 2.07 8.10
CA ALA A 124 -15.79 2.79 9.37
C ALA A 124 -14.39 2.67 10.00
N PHE A 125 -13.68 1.58 9.75
CA PHE A 125 -12.35 1.36 10.32
C PHE A 125 -11.49 0.54 9.37
N ILE A 126 -10.37 1.12 8.93
CA ILE A 126 -9.34 0.44 8.16
C ILE A 126 -8.12 0.20 9.08
N PRO A 127 -7.42 -0.94 8.96
CA PRO A 127 -6.20 -1.24 9.70
C PRO A 127 -5.18 -0.10 9.65
N LYS A 128 -4.35 -0.01 10.69
CA LYS A 128 -3.27 0.96 10.73
C LYS A 128 -2.32 0.75 9.56
N LEU A 129 -1.95 1.85 8.92
CA LEU A 129 -0.95 1.88 7.86
C LEU A 129 0.31 2.64 8.30
N VAL A 130 1.48 2.07 8.02
CA VAL A 130 2.76 2.80 8.09
C VAL A 130 3.34 2.86 6.69
N VAL A 131 3.36 4.04 6.09
CA VAL A 131 3.73 4.28 4.69
C VAL A 131 5.12 4.89 4.62
N THR A 132 6.10 4.12 4.18
CA THR A 132 7.45 4.60 3.87
C THR A 132 7.56 5.02 2.40
N LEU A 133 7.84 6.30 2.16
CA LEU A 133 7.96 6.90 0.83
C LEU A 133 9.43 7.13 0.49
N LEU A 134 9.91 6.49 -0.57
CA LEU A 134 11.23 6.74 -1.16
C LEU A 134 11.11 7.74 -2.32
N GLY A 135 12.25 8.27 -2.74
CA GLY A 135 12.32 9.28 -3.80
C GLY A 135 11.65 8.81 -5.10
N GLY A 136 10.73 9.63 -5.62
CA GLY A 136 10.07 9.41 -6.90
C GLY A 136 8.82 8.53 -6.87
N SER A 137 8.33 8.13 -5.69
CA SER A 137 7.14 7.30 -5.59
C SER A 137 5.87 7.95 -6.16
N LEU A 138 5.06 7.18 -6.89
CA LEU A 138 3.71 7.52 -7.38
C LEU A 138 2.72 7.83 -6.26
N LEU A 139 2.97 7.34 -5.04
CA LEU A 139 2.16 7.70 -3.88
C LEU A 139 2.34 9.18 -3.49
N THR A 140 3.52 9.76 -3.73
CA THR A 140 3.86 11.12 -3.28
C THR A 140 2.84 12.19 -3.73
N PRO A 141 2.51 12.34 -5.02
CA PRO A 141 1.54 13.34 -5.46
C PRO A 141 0.10 13.08 -4.96
N ASN A 142 -0.19 11.86 -4.52
CA ASN A 142 -1.53 11.43 -4.10
C ASN A 142 -1.64 11.29 -2.57
N ILE A 143 -0.58 11.62 -1.80
CA ILE A 143 -0.47 11.24 -0.39
C ILE A 143 -1.57 11.83 0.50
N THR A 144 -2.06 13.02 0.16
CA THR A 144 -3.14 13.69 0.90
C THR A 144 -4.45 12.90 0.86
N ARG A 145 -4.63 12.03 -0.15
CA ARG A 145 -5.81 11.18 -0.31
C ARG A 145 -6.01 10.22 0.86
N PHE A 146 -4.95 9.85 1.59
CA PHE A 146 -5.09 9.05 2.80
C PHE A 146 -5.92 9.75 3.89
N GLY A 147 -5.93 11.09 3.92
CA GLY A 147 -6.69 11.87 4.91
C GLY A 147 -8.21 11.77 4.77
N ASP A 148 -8.71 11.21 3.66
CA ASP A 148 -10.15 11.01 3.44
C ASP A 148 -10.67 9.71 4.07
N TYR A 149 -9.78 8.82 4.52
CA TYR A 149 -10.13 7.52 5.09
C TYR A 149 -10.07 7.51 6.62
N THR A 150 -10.96 6.73 7.24
CA THR A 150 -10.97 6.54 8.69
C THR A 150 -9.99 5.43 9.09
N MET A 151 -8.74 5.81 9.34
CA MET A 151 -7.67 4.90 9.76
C MET A 151 -6.60 5.59 10.60
N ASP A 152 -5.87 4.80 11.39
CA ASP A 152 -4.59 5.23 11.94
C ASP A 152 -3.54 5.17 10.83
N ILE A 153 -2.74 6.23 10.68
CA ILE A 153 -1.72 6.28 9.63
C ILE A 153 -0.45 7.02 10.07
N GLU A 154 0.70 6.48 9.69
CA GLU A 154 2.00 7.14 9.80
C GLU A 154 2.61 7.28 8.39
N ILE A 155 3.00 8.49 8.02
CA ILE A 155 3.70 8.77 6.75
C ILE A 155 5.17 9.03 7.05
N CYS A 156 6.04 8.12 6.61
CA CYS A 156 7.48 8.20 6.78
C CYS A 156 8.14 8.60 5.45
N SER A 157 8.57 9.86 5.34
CA SER A 157 9.37 10.33 4.20
C SER A 157 10.86 10.25 4.48
N VAL A 158 11.67 10.03 3.45
CA VAL A 158 13.13 10.08 3.56
C VAL A 158 13.61 11.47 3.96
N ALA A 159 14.06 11.61 5.22
CA ALA A 159 14.66 12.84 5.73
C ALA A 159 16.14 13.00 5.36
N TYR A 160 16.84 11.88 5.08
CA TYR A 160 18.23 11.86 4.67
C TYR A 160 18.49 10.72 3.69
N GLN A 161 19.23 10.99 2.62
CA GLN A 161 19.61 10.01 1.61
C GLN A 161 21.09 10.17 1.25
N ARG A 162 21.79 9.04 1.16
CA ARG A 162 23.13 8.95 0.58
C ARG A 162 23.13 7.86 -0.48
N GLN A 163 23.25 8.25 -1.75
CA GLN A 163 23.15 7.33 -2.88
C GLN A 163 24.42 7.36 -3.72
N TYR A 164 25.00 6.18 -3.97
CA TYR A 164 26.09 6.02 -4.93
C TYR A 164 25.54 5.81 -6.34
N SER A 165 25.99 6.62 -7.30
CA SER A 165 25.66 6.45 -8.71
C SER A 165 26.71 5.60 -9.41
N GLY A 166 26.30 4.41 -9.86
CA GLY A 166 27.17 3.52 -10.64
C GLY A 166 27.62 4.12 -11.98
N TRP A 167 26.85 5.09 -12.52
CA TRP A 167 27.11 5.79 -13.78
C TRP A 167 28.14 6.90 -13.63
N SER A 168 27.94 7.81 -12.68
CA SER A 168 28.84 8.94 -12.47
C SER A 168 30.03 8.60 -11.56
N LYS A 169 30.01 7.43 -10.91
CA LYS A 169 30.95 7.01 -9.86
C LYS A 169 31.01 7.98 -8.67
N LYS A 170 29.97 8.79 -8.47
CA LYS A 170 29.86 9.78 -7.39
C LYS A 170 28.77 9.41 -6.39
N THR A 171 28.97 9.84 -5.15
CA THR A 171 27.95 9.79 -4.11
C THR A 171 27.18 11.12 -4.09
N HIS A 172 25.86 11.03 -4.15
CA HIS A 172 24.95 12.15 -3.96
C HIS A 172 24.34 12.06 -2.56
N ILE A 173 24.27 13.19 -1.87
CA ILE A 173 23.69 13.30 -0.52
C ILE A 173 22.60 14.36 -0.57
N SER A 174 21.46 14.07 0.04
CA SER A 174 20.35 15.00 0.25
C SER A 174 19.77 14.82 1.65
N GLY A 175 19.23 15.91 2.21
CA GLY A 175 18.68 15.92 3.57
C GLY A 175 19.75 16.03 4.66
N ASP A 176 19.32 15.91 5.91
CA ASP A 176 20.16 16.10 7.10
C ASP A 176 19.74 15.15 8.23
N LEU A 177 20.72 14.61 8.95
CA LEU A 177 20.51 13.72 10.09
C LEU A 177 20.23 14.50 11.39
N GLU A 178 20.74 15.72 11.54
CA GLU A 178 20.57 16.50 12.77
C GLU A 178 19.13 17.00 12.93
N GLY A 179 18.50 17.44 11.83
CA GLY A 179 17.10 17.87 11.80
C GLY A 179 16.05 16.80 12.11
N ILE A 180 16.43 15.51 12.17
CA ILE A 180 15.51 14.41 12.51
C ILE A 180 15.19 14.39 14.01
N GLN A 181 16.08 14.89 14.87
CA GLN A 181 15.89 14.86 16.33
C GLN A 181 14.86 15.87 16.86
N SER A 182 14.37 16.77 16.00
CA SER A 182 13.48 17.89 16.36
C SER A 182 12.03 17.76 15.88
N LEU A 183 11.67 16.65 15.24
CA LEU A 183 10.30 16.31 14.80
C LEU A 183 9.56 15.53 15.90
#